data_AF-B9W9N7-F1
#
_entry.id   AF-B9W9N7-F1
#
_cell.length_a   1.000
_cell.length_b   1.000
_cell.length_c   1.000
_cell.angle_alpha   90.00
_cell.angle_beta   90.00
_cell.angle_gamma   90.00
#
_symmetry.space_group_name_H-M   'P 1'
#
loop_
_entity.id
_entity.type
_entity.pdbx_description
1 polymer ?
#
loop_
_entity_poly.entity_id
_entity_poly.type
_entity_poly.pdbx_seq_one_letter_code
_entity_poly.pdbx_strand_id
1 'polypeptide(L)'
;MTEEITIHNTKLTSNIWYYMNLRIVPQPDIPLTNNNNTNLEESFNKIKIDPSIWKSLILKSMNKLYGLIGESIPFEILSQTTTTTTTTTHDNSIIIKIYKQDYEKFNNGLFSYIFSLNDYYGIDINCYIKIEKSGEFLGLVI
;
A
#
# COMPACT_ATOMS: atom_id res chain seq x y z
N MET A 1 -20.73 42.89 -35.90
CA MET A 1 -20.28 42.94 -34.50
C MET A 1 -20.03 41.50 -34.10
N THR A 2 -18.79 41.05 -34.21
CA THR A 2 -18.37 39.64 -34.02
C THR A 2 -17.77 39.54 -32.63
N GLU A 3 -18.43 38.78 -31.75
CA GLU A 3 -17.92 38.52 -30.41
C GLU A 3 -16.78 37.50 -30.51
N GLU A 4 -15.57 37.91 -30.16
CA GLU A 4 -14.44 37.00 -29.95
C GLU A 4 -14.66 36.21 -28.67
N ILE A 5 -14.89 34.91 -28.81
CA ILE A 5 -14.89 33.99 -27.67
C ILE A 5 -13.43 33.75 -27.28
N THR A 6 -12.99 34.41 -26.22
CA THR A 6 -11.67 34.16 -25.62
C THR A 6 -11.75 32.92 -24.73
N ILE A 7 -11.17 31.81 -25.17
CA ILE A 7 -11.05 30.59 -24.35
C ILE A 7 -9.87 30.78 -23.39
N HIS A 8 -10.17 31.03 -22.12
CA HIS A 8 -9.15 30.98 -21.07
C HIS A 8 -8.73 29.52 -20.84
N ASN A 9 -7.59 29.13 -21.40
CA ASN A 9 -6.89 27.91 -21.00
C ASN A 9 -6.48 28.06 -19.53
N THR A 10 -7.31 27.57 -18.60
CA THR A 10 -6.87 27.30 -17.23
C THR A 10 -5.73 26.30 -17.31
N LYS A 11 -4.51 26.78 -17.10
CA LYS A 11 -3.29 25.99 -16.96
C LYS A 11 -3.61 24.79 -16.05
N LEU A 12 -3.62 23.57 -16.60
CA LEU A 12 -3.77 22.35 -15.79
C LEU A 12 -2.72 22.43 -14.69
N THR A 13 -3.14 22.64 -13.45
CA THR A 13 -2.26 22.49 -12.29
C THR A 13 -1.78 21.05 -12.32
N SER A 14 -0.47 20.83 -12.50
CA SER A 14 0.06 19.47 -12.54
C SER A 14 -0.31 18.78 -11.24
N ASN A 15 -0.97 17.62 -11.32
CA ASN A 15 -1.33 16.88 -10.14
C ASN A 15 -0.06 16.44 -9.41
N ILE A 16 0.18 17.01 -8.23
CA ILE A 16 1.35 16.73 -7.40
C ILE A 16 1.18 15.43 -6.59
N TRP A 17 -0.02 14.86 -6.60
CA TRP A 17 -0.35 13.65 -5.85
C TRP A 17 -0.19 12.41 -6.70
N TYR A 18 0.16 11.33 -6.02
CA TYR A 18 0.22 10.00 -6.58
C TYR A 18 -0.38 9.02 -5.57
N TYR A 19 -1.13 8.05 -6.06
CA TYR A 19 -1.86 7.10 -5.25
C TYR A 19 -1.29 5.70 -5.47
N MET A 20 -1.23 4.90 -4.42
CA MET A 20 -0.69 3.54 -4.46
C MET A 20 -1.60 2.60 -3.67
N ASN A 21 -2.04 1.52 -4.30
CA ASN A 21 -2.71 0.40 -3.66
C ASN A 21 -1.65 -0.61 -3.22
N LEU A 22 -1.54 -0.78 -1.91
CA LEU A 22 -0.55 -1.63 -1.26
C LEU A 22 -1.24 -2.87 -0.70
N ARG A 23 -0.58 -4.03 -0.79
CA ARG A 23 -1.04 -5.30 -0.24
C ARG A 23 0.07 -5.98 0.53
N ILE A 24 -0.26 -6.58 1.67
CA ILE A 24 0.67 -7.45 2.41
C ILE A 24 0.60 -8.86 1.82
N VAL A 25 1.76 -9.42 1.47
CA VAL A 25 1.88 -10.75 0.87
C VAL A 25 2.85 -11.60 1.68
N PRO A 26 2.50 -12.87 1.99
CA PRO A 26 3.40 -13.79 2.70
C PRO A 26 4.58 -14.25 1.83
N GLN A 27 5.69 -14.60 2.47
CA GLN A 27 6.90 -15.15 1.85
C GLN A 27 7.25 -16.55 2.43
N PRO A 28 7.54 -17.57 1.58
CA PRO A 28 7.47 -17.55 0.11
C PRO A 28 6.05 -17.27 -0.36
N ASP A 29 5.86 -16.84 -1.61
CA ASP A 29 4.51 -16.71 -2.19
C ASP A 29 3.85 -18.10 -2.11
N ILE A 30 3.04 -18.33 -1.08
CA ILE A 30 2.37 -19.62 -0.88
C ILE A 30 1.17 -19.58 -1.81
N PRO A 31 1.13 -20.38 -2.89
CA PRO A 31 -0.10 -20.50 -3.66
C PRO A 31 -1.17 -21.08 -2.73
N LEU A 32 -2.34 -20.41 -2.69
CA LEU A 32 -3.54 -20.69 -1.87
C LEU A 32 -4.19 -22.07 -2.18
N THR A 33 -3.42 -23.06 -2.64
CA THR A 33 -3.90 -24.34 -3.18
C THR A 33 -3.12 -25.57 -2.68
N ASN A 34 -2.08 -25.41 -1.85
CA ASN A 34 -1.30 -26.55 -1.36
C ASN A 34 -1.64 -26.88 0.11
N ASN A 35 -2.41 -27.96 0.26
CA ASN A 35 -3.09 -28.50 1.44
C ASN A 35 -2.21 -28.90 2.65
N ASN A 36 -0.94 -28.48 2.71
CA ASN A 36 -0.01 -28.89 3.77
C ASN A 36 0.19 -27.81 4.87
N ASN A 37 -0.20 -26.55 4.63
CA ASN A 37 0.00 -25.42 5.55
C ASN A 37 -1.31 -24.69 5.94
N THR A 38 -2.44 -25.41 5.94
CA THR A 38 -3.80 -24.85 6.13
C THR A 38 -3.93 -23.94 7.35
N ASN A 39 -3.32 -24.29 8.48
CA ASN A 39 -3.43 -23.49 9.71
C ASN A 39 -2.78 -22.11 9.62
N LEU A 40 -1.62 -21.98 8.95
CA LEU A 40 -0.89 -20.70 8.87
C LEU A 40 -1.57 -19.76 7.88
N GLU A 41 -2.05 -20.30 6.76
CA GLU A 41 -2.81 -19.57 5.75
C GLU A 41 -4.16 -19.09 6.30
N GLU A 42 -4.90 -19.97 6.98
CA GLU A 42 -6.14 -19.58 7.65
C GLU A 42 -5.91 -18.49 8.70
N SER A 43 -4.82 -18.59 9.46
CA SER A 43 -4.49 -17.60 10.49
C SER A 43 -4.14 -16.26 9.85
N PHE A 44 -3.37 -16.25 8.76
CA PHE A 44 -3.05 -15.04 7.98
C PHE A 44 -4.32 -14.39 7.40
N ASN A 45 -5.19 -15.18 6.77
CA ASN A 45 -6.42 -14.69 6.13
C ASN A 45 -7.43 -14.10 7.13
N LYS A 46 -7.37 -14.54 8.39
CA LYS A 46 -8.21 -14.02 9.49
C LYS A 46 -7.65 -12.73 10.11
N ILE A 47 -6.39 -12.36 9.84
CA ILE A 47 -5.85 -11.11 10.38
C ILE A 47 -6.41 -9.93 9.59
N LYS A 48 -6.96 -8.98 10.34
CA LYS A 48 -7.14 -7.60 9.89
C LYS A 48 -5.97 -6.77 10.38
N ILE A 49 -5.13 -6.29 9.45
CA ILE A 49 -3.98 -5.44 9.81
C ILE A 49 -4.47 -4.03 10.16
N ASP A 50 -4.13 -3.52 11.35
CA ASP A 50 -4.60 -2.20 11.76
C ASP A 50 -3.89 -1.06 11.00
N PRO A 51 -4.55 0.10 10.80
CA PRO A 51 -3.94 1.26 10.15
C PRO A 51 -2.64 1.75 10.82
N SER A 52 -2.52 1.60 12.15
CA SER A 52 -1.31 1.93 12.90
C SER A 52 -0.14 1.00 12.55
N ILE A 53 -0.41 -0.29 12.37
CA ILE A 53 0.58 -1.28 11.94
C ILE A 53 1.01 -0.99 10.51
N TRP A 54 0.07 -0.74 9.60
CA TRP A 54 0.38 -0.28 8.25
C TRP A 54 1.31 0.92 8.24
N LYS A 55 1.00 1.96 9.01
CA LYS A 55 1.84 3.14 9.15
C LYS A 55 3.24 2.77 9.65
N SER A 56 3.34 1.95 10.70
CA SER A 56 4.62 1.48 11.23
C SER A 56 5.45 0.71 10.19
N LEU A 57 4.81 -0.18 9.42
CA LEU A 57 5.48 -0.98 8.39
C LEU A 57 6.02 -0.09 7.26
N ILE A 58 5.24 0.88 6.79
CA ILE A 58 5.68 1.84 5.76
C ILE A 58 6.84 2.70 6.30
N LEU A 59 6.74 3.21 7.53
CA LEU A 59 7.82 4.00 8.13
C LEU A 59 9.11 3.18 8.25
N LYS A 60 9.03 1.94 8.74
CA LYS A 60 10.17 1.02 8.83
C LYS A 60 10.76 0.69 7.46
N SER A 61 9.92 0.50 6.42
CA SER A 61 10.42 0.24 5.07
C SER A 61 11.17 1.43 4.49
N MET A 62 10.67 2.64 4.72
CA MET A 62 11.35 3.87 4.29
C MET A 62 12.64 4.12 5.07
N ASN A 63 12.63 3.86 6.37
CA ASN A 63 13.82 3.98 7.23
C ASN A 63 14.92 3.01 6.81
N LYS A 64 14.57 1.77 6.41
CA LYS A 64 15.55 0.75 6.02
C LYS A 64 16.48 1.19 4.89
N LEU A 65 15.95 1.87 3.87
CA LEU A 65 16.73 2.26 2.69
C LEU A 65 17.22 3.72 2.74
N TYR A 66 16.45 4.61 3.40
CA TYR A 66 16.68 6.06 3.35
C TYR A 66 16.86 6.70 4.74
N GLY A 67 16.91 5.90 5.81
CA GLY A 67 17.05 6.37 7.19
C GLY A 67 15.94 7.34 7.63
N LEU A 68 16.30 8.26 8.52
CA LEU A 68 15.36 9.28 9.05
C LEU A 68 14.78 10.17 7.96
N ILE A 69 15.53 10.41 6.88
CA ILE A 69 15.05 11.19 5.72
C ILE A 69 13.89 10.45 5.05
N GLY A 70 14.01 9.13 4.85
CA GLY A 70 12.92 8.32 4.32
C GLY A 70 11.69 8.31 5.20
N GLU A 71 11.89 8.11 6.49
CA GLU A 71 10.81 8.01 7.48
C GLU A 71 9.99 9.30 7.59
N SER A 72 10.63 10.45 7.35
CA SER A 72 9.97 11.76 7.38
C SER A 72 9.20 12.11 6.10
N ILE A 73 9.25 11.26 5.06
CA ILE A 73 8.53 11.51 3.81
C ILE A 73 7.02 11.42 4.09
N PRO A 74 6.24 12.48 3.78
CA PRO A 74 4.82 12.52 4.09
C PRO A 74 4.02 11.55 3.21
N PHE A 75 3.11 10.83 3.84
CA PHE A 75 2.08 10.03 3.19
C PHE A 75 0.80 10.02 4.03
N GLU A 76 -0.31 9.74 3.37
CA GLU A 76 -1.64 9.65 3.98
C GLU A 76 -2.26 8.30 3.63
N ILE A 77 -2.85 7.59 4.60
CA ILE A 77 -3.63 6.37 4.37
C ILE A 77 -5.08 6.81 4.13
N LEU A 78 -5.58 6.63 2.90
CA LEU A 78 -6.91 7.11 2.49
C LEU A 78 -8.02 6.11 2.77
N SER A 79 -7.72 4.84 2.56
CA SER A 79 -8.69 3.76 2.67
C SER A 79 -7.98 2.47 3.03
N GLN A 80 -8.68 1.64 3.79
CA GLN A 80 -8.33 0.25 3.98
C GLN A 80 -9.42 -0.59 3.32
N THR A 81 -9.05 -1.31 2.26
CA THR A 81 -9.99 -2.14 1.52
C THR A 81 -10.32 -3.35 2.37
N THR A 82 -11.43 -3.29 3.11
CA THR A 82 -11.92 -4.46 3.86
C THR A 82 -12.93 -5.18 3.00
N THR A 83 -12.49 -5.88 1.95
CA THR A 83 -13.39 -6.76 1.21
C THR A 83 -13.71 -7.94 2.12
N THR A 84 -14.87 -7.89 2.76
CA THR A 84 -15.37 -8.99 3.58
C THR A 84 -16.12 -9.90 2.63
N THR A 85 -15.50 -10.99 2.18
CA THR A 85 -16.25 -12.03 1.48
C THR A 85 -17.10 -12.81 2.50
N THR A 86 -18.09 -13.59 2.04
CA THR A 86 -18.96 -14.42 2.89
C THR A 86 -18.19 -15.45 3.74
N THR A 87 -16.90 -15.60 3.47
CA THR A 87 -15.87 -16.23 4.32
C THR A 87 -15.05 -15.12 4.96
N THR A 88 -14.79 -15.17 6.27
CA THR A 88 -13.97 -14.20 7.06
C THR A 88 -12.51 -14.13 6.57
N THR A 89 -12.30 -13.62 5.36
CA THR A 89 -11.01 -13.37 4.74
C THR A 89 -10.87 -11.86 4.58
N HIS A 90 -9.77 -11.32 5.11
CA HIS A 90 -9.46 -9.91 4.99
C HIS A 90 -8.47 -9.70 3.85
N ASP A 91 -8.86 -8.88 2.88
CA ASP A 91 -7.92 -8.38 1.90
C ASP A 91 -7.04 -7.34 2.58
N ASN A 92 -5.86 -7.74 3.06
CA ASN A 92 -4.92 -6.85 3.74
C ASN A 92 -4.28 -5.89 2.73
N SER A 93 -5.09 -4.93 2.28
CA SER A 93 -4.70 -3.88 1.35
C SER A 93 -5.17 -2.49 1.80
N ILE A 94 -4.39 -1.48 1.42
CA ILE A 94 -4.65 -0.07 1.71
C ILE A 94 -4.36 0.79 0.49
N ILE A 95 -4.98 1.96 0.42
CA ILE A 95 -4.61 2.99 -0.54
C ILE A 95 -3.89 4.11 0.21
N ILE A 96 -2.67 4.42 -0.21
CA ILE A 96 -1.92 5.58 0.26
C ILE A 96 -1.87 6.67 -0.79
N LYS A 97 -1.73 7.90 -0.31
CA LYS A 97 -1.48 9.11 -1.09
C LYS A 97 -0.13 9.68 -0.71
N ILE A 98 0.67 9.95 -1.72
CA ILE A 98 2.04 10.47 -1.61
C ILE A 98 2.24 11.62 -2.58
N TYR A 99 3.31 12.38 -2.41
CA TYR A 99 3.76 13.29 -3.46
C TYR A 99 4.38 12.51 -4.62
N LYS A 100 4.06 12.90 -5.85
CA LYS A 100 4.53 12.26 -7.07
C LYS A 100 6.06 12.19 -7.16
N GLN A 101 6.75 13.21 -6.67
CA GLN A 101 8.22 13.27 -6.63
C GLN A 101 8.85 12.18 -5.75
N ASP A 102 8.11 11.63 -4.79
CA ASP A 102 8.61 10.63 -3.84
C ASP A 102 8.27 9.19 -4.24
N TYR A 103 7.58 9.00 -5.38
CA TYR A 103 7.16 7.69 -5.88
C TYR A 103 8.30 6.68 -5.95
N GLU A 104 9.44 7.04 -6.54
CA GLU A 104 10.57 6.11 -6.67
C GLU A 104 11.09 5.65 -5.30
N LYS A 105 11.11 6.55 -4.30
CA LYS A 105 11.53 6.22 -2.95
C LYS A 105 10.55 5.25 -2.30
N PHE A 106 9.24 5.49 -2.45
CA PHE A 106 8.23 4.55 -1.95
C PHE A 106 8.34 3.19 -2.62
N ASN A 107 8.47 3.15 -3.94
CA ASN A 107 8.60 1.91 -4.71
C ASN A 107 9.79 1.07 -4.21
N ASN A 108 10.96 1.69 -4.08
CA ASN A 108 12.17 1.00 -3.66
C ASN A 108 12.18 0.67 -2.16
N GLY A 109 11.69 1.59 -1.32
CA GLY A 109 11.60 1.42 0.12
C GLY A 109 10.70 0.23 0.48
N LEU A 110 9.50 0.19 -0.08
CA LEU A 110 8.53 -0.89 0.14
C LEU A 110 9.08 -2.25 -0.34
N PHE A 111 9.67 -2.29 -1.55
CA PHE A 111 10.26 -3.52 -2.10
C PHE A 111 11.40 -4.07 -1.24
N SER A 112 12.19 -3.19 -0.61
CA SER A 112 13.36 -3.60 0.18
C SER A 112 13.04 -4.23 1.54
N TYR A 113 11.78 -4.18 1.99
CA TYR A 113 11.41 -4.49 3.37
C TYR A 113 10.60 -5.79 3.49
N ILE A 114 11.20 -6.76 4.19
CA ILE A 114 10.54 -7.98 4.66
C ILE A 114 10.39 -7.87 6.16
N PHE A 115 9.24 -8.26 6.70
CA PHE A 115 8.92 -8.20 8.12
C PHE A 115 8.22 -9.48 8.58
N SER A 116 8.34 -9.80 9.86
CA SER A 116 7.59 -10.90 10.48
C SER A 116 6.27 -10.38 11.05
N LEU A 117 5.18 -11.10 10.81
CA LEU A 117 3.91 -10.83 11.51
C LEU A 117 3.91 -11.37 12.95
N ASN A 118 4.93 -12.13 13.35
CA ASN A 118 5.03 -12.68 14.70
C ASN A 118 5.10 -11.55 15.74
N ASP A 119 5.82 -10.48 15.40
CA ASP A 119 6.01 -9.29 16.24
C ASP A 119 4.70 -8.55 16.57
N TYR A 120 3.63 -8.78 15.79
CA TYR A 120 2.37 -8.05 15.90
C TYR A 120 1.18 -8.96 16.26
N TYR A 121 1.14 -10.17 15.70
CA TYR A 121 -0.01 -11.07 15.77
C TYR A 121 0.36 -12.49 16.23
N GLY A 122 1.63 -12.76 16.57
CA GLY A 122 2.09 -14.08 17.00
C GLY A 122 2.09 -15.14 15.90
N ILE A 123 2.05 -14.72 14.62
CA ILE A 123 2.09 -15.62 13.46
C ILE A 123 3.51 -15.67 12.90
N ASP A 124 4.10 -16.86 12.91
CA ASP A 124 5.43 -17.12 12.35
C ASP A 124 5.39 -17.16 10.81
N ILE A 125 5.21 -15.98 10.21
CA ILE A 125 5.22 -15.79 8.76
C ILE A 125 5.92 -14.48 8.42
N ASN A 126 6.86 -14.57 7.48
CA ASN A 126 7.48 -13.40 6.89
C ASN A 126 6.60 -12.86 5.77
N CYS A 127 6.54 -11.55 5.64
CA CYS A 127 5.72 -10.85 4.67
C CYS A 127 6.48 -9.68 4.05
N TYR A 128 6.01 -9.22 2.90
CA TYR A 128 6.46 -7.99 2.25
C TYR A 128 5.25 -7.17 1.78
N ILE A 129 5.49 -5.89 1.46
CA ILE A 129 4.47 -5.02 0.90
C ILE A 129 4.62 -4.99 -0.62
N LYS A 130 3.57 -5.41 -1.33
CA LYS A 130 3.45 -5.35 -2.78
C LYS A 130 2.61 -4.16 -3.19
N ILE A 131 2.99 -3.50 -4.29
CA ILE A 131 2.18 -2.47 -4.94
C ILE A 131 1.33 -3.16 -6.01
N GLU A 132 0.01 -3.19 -5.81
CA GLU A 132 -0.94 -3.82 -6.75
C GLU A 132 -1.28 -2.88 -7.91
N LYS A 133 -1.54 -1.61 -7.60
CA LYS A 133 -1.86 -0.55 -8.57
C LYS A 133 -1.24 0.77 -8.12
N SER A 134 -0.91 1.64 -9.07
CA SER A 134 -0.52 3.01 -8.76
C SER A 134 -0.92 3.97 -9.88
N GLY A 135 -1.15 5.23 -9.56
CA GLY A 135 -1.57 6.21 -10.56
C GLY A 135 -1.78 7.62 -10.01
N GLU A 136 -1.95 8.57 -10.92
CA GLU A 136 -2.16 9.99 -10.57
C GLU A 136 -3.58 10.27 -10.04
N PHE A 137 -4.52 9.36 -10.27
CA PHE A 137 -5.92 9.52 -9.87
C PHE A 137 -6.35 8.37 -8.98
N LEU A 138 -7.11 8.69 -7.92
CA LEU A 138 -7.63 7.71 -6.99
C LEU A 138 -8.44 6.59 -7.68
N GLY A 139 -9.24 6.95 -8.70
CA GLY A 139 -10.04 5.98 -9.46
C GLY A 139 -9.23 4.92 -10.21
N LEU A 140 -7.92 5.12 -10.42
CA LEU A 140 -7.04 4.13 -11.07
C LEU A 140 -6.50 3.08 -10.09
N VAL A 141 -6.62 3.32 -8.78
CA VAL A 141 -6.01 2.48 -7.74
C VAL A 141 -7.03 1.80 -6.82
N ILE A 142 -8.32 2.11 -6.98
CA ILE A 142 -9.43 1.38 -6.32
C ILE A 142 -9.55 -0.03 -6.90
#